data_AF-A0A428WD94-F1
#
_entry.id   AF-A0A428WD94-F1
#
_cell.length_a   1.000
_cell.length_b   1.000
_cell.length_c   1.000
_cell.angle_alpha   90.00
_cell.angle_beta   90.00
_cell.angle_gamma   90.00
#
_symmetry.space_group_name_H-M   'P 1'
#
loop_
_entity.id
_entity.type
_entity.pdbx_description
1 polymer ?
#
loop_
_entity_poly.entity_id
_entity_poly.type
_entity_poly.pdbx_seq_one_letter_code
_entity_poly.pdbx_strand_id
1 'polypeptide(L)' 'MDPQLAVVEAQRYLTASGVSGTARWTDGRLFVETAITRPTVFLSSIGISEFTVHGSGTAVVVSAG' A
#
# COMPACT_ATOMS: atom_id res chain seq x y z
N MET A 1 16.65 12.90 1.63
CA MET A 1 15.39 12.70 2.38
C MET A 1 15.67 11.78 3.55
N ASP A 2 15.10 12.05 4.72
CA ASP A 2 15.21 11.19 5.91
C ASP A 2 14.35 9.91 5.73
N PRO A 3 14.91 8.69 5.91
CA PRO A 3 14.17 7.43 5.88
C PRO A 3 12.91 7.43 6.75
N GLN A 4 12.95 8.03 7.94
CA GLN A 4 11.79 8.07 8.83
C GLN A 4 10.70 8.96 8.27
N LEU A 5 11.06 10.16 7.77
CA LEU A 5 10.13 11.05 7.10
C LEU A 5 9.49 10.38 5.86
N ALA A 6 10.26 9.64 5.06
CA ALA A 6 9.74 8.93 3.89
C ALA A 6 8.70 7.86 4.27
N VAL A 7 8.95 7.10 5.35
CA VAL A 7 7.99 6.13 5.87
C VAL A 7 6.72 6.82 6.39
N VAL A 8 6.85 7.91 7.15
CA VAL A 8 5.72 8.67 7.68
C VAL A 8 4.84 9.22 6.55
N GLU A 9 5.44 9.83 5.53
CA GLU A 9 4.71 10.39 4.40
C GLU A 9 4.03 9.32 3.54
N ALA A 10 4.70 8.19 3.31
CA ALA A 10 4.10 7.07 2.60
C ALA A 10 2.92 6.47 3.38
N GLN A 11 3.08 6.29 4.70
CA GLN A 11 1.99 5.81 5.55
C GLN A 11 0.82 6.79 5.58
N ARG A 12 1.10 8.09 5.63
CA ARG A 12 0.09 9.16 5.56
C ARG A 12 -0.70 9.09 4.25
N TYR A 13 -0.01 8.88 3.12
CA TYR A 13 -0.65 8.74 1.82
C TYR A 13 -1.55 7.50 1.76
N LEU A 14 -1.09 6.34 2.25
CA LEU A 14 -1.90 5.11 2.31
C LEU A 14 -3.19 5.34 3.10
N THR A 15 -3.08 5.92 4.30
CA THR A 15 -4.23 6.28 5.13
C THR A 15 -5.19 7.23 4.41
N ALA A 16 -4.67 8.31 3.79
CA ALA A 16 -5.48 9.28 3.07
C ALA A 16 -6.20 8.68 1.85
N SER A 17 -5.60 7.68 1.20
CA SER A 17 -6.19 6.96 0.06
C SER A 17 -7.25 5.93 0.47
N GLY A 18 -7.39 5.65 1.77
CA GLY A 18 -8.30 4.62 2.29
C GLY A 18 -7.84 3.19 1.96
N VAL A 19 -6.58 3.00 1.57
CA VAL A 19 -5.99 1.70 1.30
C VAL A 19 -5.39 1.15 2.58
N SER A 20 -5.75 -0.08 2.94
CA SER A 20 -5.09 -0.79 4.04
C SER A 20 -3.68 -1.16 3.58
N GLY A 21 -2.66 -0.74 4.33
CA GLY A 21 -1.28 -0.99 3.94
C GLY A 21 -0.27 -0.45 4.91
N THR A 22 0.98 -0.85 4.69
CA THR A 22 2.13 -0.47 5.52
C THR A 22 3.27 0.02 4.65
N ALA A 23 4.00 1.01 5.15
CA ALA A 23 5.26 1.47 4.60
C ALA A 23 6.40 1.17 5.57
N ARG A 24 7.54 0.70 5.06
CA ARG A 24 8.74 0.42 5.86
C ARG A 24 10.00 0.73 5.07
N TRP A 25 11.05 1.15 5.77
CA TRP A 25 12.38 1.32 5.18
C TRP A 25 13.20 0.03 5.37
N THR A 26 13.76 -0.50 4.29
CA THR A 26 14.63 -1.69 4.31
C THR A 26 15.70 -1.54 3.25
N ASP A 27 16.95 -1.88 3.58
CA ASP A 27 18.04 -1.97 2.59
C ASP A 27 18.22 -0.71 1.71
N GLY A 28 18.03 0.47 2.32
CA GLY A 28 18.14 1.75 1.62
C GLY A 28 16.98 2.08 0.67
N ARG A 29 15.84 1.37 0.79
CA ARG A 29 14.66 1.56 -0.03
C ARG A 29 13.40 1.66 0.83
N LEU A 30 12.41 2.37 0.30
CA LEU A 30 11.06 2.33 0.84
C LEU A 30 10.34 1.12 0.24
N PHE A 31 9.79 0.27 1.10
CA PHE A 31 8.96 -0.87 0.72
C PHE A 31 7.53 -0.62 1.21
N VAL A 32 6.55 -0.91 0.36
CA VAL A 32 5.13 -0.72 0.63
C VAL A 32 4.36 -1.98 0.31
N GLU A 33 3.47 -2.37 1.21
CA GLU A 33 2.48 -3.43 1.02
C GLU A 33 1.08 -2.86 1.18
N THR A 34 0.17 -3.29 0.31
CA THR A 34 -1.24 -2.88 0.35
C THR A 34 -2.16 -4.07 0.19
N ALA A 35 -3.35 -3.96 0.77
CA ALA A 35 -4.45 -4.87 0.59
C ALA A 35 -5.75 -4.08 0.39
N ILE A 36 -6.50 -4.45 -0.63
CA ILE A 36 -7.82 -3.88 -0.92
C ILE A 36 -8.82 -5.02 -1.02
N THR A 37 -9.76 -5.07 -0.07
CA THR A 37 -10.88 -6.00 -0.10
C THR A 37 -12.14 -5.28 -0.56
N ARG A 38 -12.86 -5.87 -1.50
CA ARG A 38 -14.14 -5.36 -2.01
C ARG A 38 -15.18 -6.47 -2.03
N PRO A 39 -16.44 -6.18 -1.65
CA PRO A 39 -17.53 -7.10 -1.92
C PRO A 39 -17.74 -7.23 -3.43
N THR A 40 -18.16 -8.40 -3.88
CA THR A 40 -18.48 -8.62 -5.30
C THR A 40 -19.98 -8.80 -5.46
N VAL A 41 -20.56 -8.12 -6.45
CA VAL A 41 -21.99 -8.24 -6.76
C VAL A 41 -22.21 -9.39 -7.76
N PHE A 42 -21.51 -9.37 -8.89
CA PHE A 42 -21.70 -10.40 -9.92
C PHE A 42 -21.15 -11.77 -9.52
N LEU A 43 -19.95 -11.84 -8.92
CA LEU A 43 -19.34 -13.13 -8.54
C LEU A 43 -20.02 -13.75 -7.30
N SER A 44 -20.86 -12.99 -6.59
CA SER A 44 -21.70 -13.56 -5.53
C SER A 44 -22.66 -14.64 -6.07
N SER A 45 -23.07 -14.55 -7.34
CA SER A 45 -23.92 -15.55 -8.00
C SER A 45 -23.28 -16.95 -8.06
N ILE A 46 -21.95 -17.03 -7.95
CA ILE A 46 -21.18 -18.27 -7.91
C ILE A 46 -20.52 -18.50 -6.54
N GLY A 47 -20.99 -17.82 -5.49
CA GLY A 47 -20.54 -18.02 -4.11
C GLY A 47 -19.29 -17.26 -3.70
N ILE A 48 -18.77 -16.33 -4.52
CA ILE A 48 -17.63 -15.48 -4.16
C ILE A 48 -18.17 -14.14 -3.64
N SER A 49 -18.21 -13.95 -2.32
CA SER A 49 -18.77 -12.72 -1.72
C SER A 49 -17.77 -11.56 -1.70
N GLU A 50 -16.48 -11.83 -1.66
CA GLU A 50 -15.42 -10.83 -1.53
C GLU A 50 -14.23 -11.14 -2.44
N PHE A 51 -13.54 -10.08 -2.85
CA PHE A 51 -12.32 -10.15 -3.62
C PHE A 51 -11.25 -9.26 -2.99
N THR A 52 -10.09 -9.84 -2.69
CA THR A 52 -8.96 -9.14 -2.08
C THR A 52 -7.80 -9.08 -3.06
N VAL A 53 -7.29 -7.87 -3.29
CA VAL A 53 -6.09 -7.61 -4.07
C VAL A 53 -4.95 -7.26 -3.13
N HIS A 54 -3.82 -7.96 -3.28
CA HIS A 54 -2.58 -7.63 -2.59
C HIS A 54 -1.62 -6.94 -3.57
N GLY A 55 -0.99 -5.86 -3.13
CA GLY A 55 0.03 -5.13 -3.88
C GLY A 55 1.31 -4.97 -3.07
N SER A 56 2.45 -5.03 -3.73
CA SER A 56 3.74 -4.69 -3.12
C SER A 56 4.59 -3.87 -4.07
N GLY A 57 5.41 -2.98 -3.51
CA GLY A 57 6.24 -2.07 -4.29
C GLY A 57 7.50 -1.65 -3.55
N THR A 58 8.56 -1.34 -4.31
CA THR A 58 9.77 -0.70 -3.79
C THR A 58 10.03 0.61 -4.50
N ALA A 59 10.46 1.62 -3.75
CA ALA A 59 10.85 2.92 -4.27
C ALA A 59 12.25 3.28 -3.80
N VAL A 60 13.06 3.81 -4.73
CA VAL A 60 14.29 4.52 -4.40
C VAL A 60 13.91 5.98 -4.17
N VAL A 61 14.15 6.47 -2.96
CA VAL A 61 13.88 7.86 -2.63
C VAL A 61 14.99 8.72 -3.19
N VAL A 62 14.72 9.37 -4.31
CA VAL A 62 15.59 10.42 -4.85
C VAL A 62 15.36 11.70 -4.07
N SER A 63 16.45 12.27 -3.54
CA SER A 63 16.41 13.60 -2.93
C SER A 63 16.01 14.61 -4.00
N ALA A 64 14.86 15.29 -3.85
CA ALA A 64 14.68 16.58 -4.49
C ALA A 64 15.63 17.54 -3.77
N GLY A 65 16.71 17.92 -4.45
CA GLY A 65 17.66 18.94 -3.98
C GLY A 65 17.02 20.32 -3.96
#